data_AF-A0A9E4XY63-F1
#
_entry.id   AF-A0A9E4XY63-F1
#
_cell.length_a   1.000
_cell.length_b   1.000
_cell.length_c   1.000
_cell.angle_alpha   90.00
_cell.angle_beta   90.00
_cell.angle_gamma   90.00
#
_symmetry.space_group_name_H-M   'P 1'
#
loop_
_entity.id
_entity.type
_entity.pdbx_description
1 polymer ?
#
loop_
_entity_poly.entity_id
_entity_poly.type
_entity_poly.pdbx_seq_one_letter_code
_entity_poly.pdbx_strand_id
1 'polypeptide(L)' 'LDYLGEKDPDLEGLVDKLDLKDALDGVDSREQAIIYLKFYSGLSQSAIAQRLGISQMHVSRLQRNALGKLKLSLFNDPAA' A
#
# COMPACT_ATOMS: atom_id res chain seq x y z
N LEU A 1 12.82 24.67 30.62
CA LEU A 1 12.67 24.98 29.18
C LEU A 1 12.73 23.64 28.46
N ASP A 2 11.58 22.99 28.31
CA ASP A 2 11.49 21.79 27.47
C ASP A 2 11.50 22.25 26.03
N TYR A 3 12.62 22.03 25.35
CA TYR A 3 12.75 22.27 23.93
C TYR A 3 12.13 21.06 23.22
N LEU A 4 10.83 21.14 22.93
CA LEU A 4 10.22 20.29 21.91
C LEU A 4 10.86 20.72 20.59
N GLY A 5 11.81 19.92 20.10
CA GLY A 5 12.40 20.12 18.77
C GLY A 5 11.29 20.20 17.74
N GLU A 6 11.38 21.18 16.84
CA GLU A 6 10.46 21.29 15.71
C GLU A 6 10.46 19.96 14.93
N LYS A 7 9.26 19.51 14.55
CA LYS A 7 9.09 18.30 13.75
C LYS A 7 9.83 18.49 12.43
N ASP A 8 10.86 17.68 12.19
CA ASP A 8 11.58 17.65 10.94
C ASP A 8 10.71 16.98 9.86
N PRO A 9 10.26 17.72 8.83
CA PRO A 9 9.41 17.19 7.78
C PRO A 9 10.06 16.04 6.99
N ASP A 10 11.39 16.03 6.89
CA ASP A 10 12.12 14.98 6.18
C ASP A 10 12.13 13.67 7.00
N LEU A 11 12.15 13.78 8.33
CA LEU A 11 12.00 12.62 9.22
C LEU A 11 10.58 12.07 9.21
N GLU A 12 9.54 12.91 9.25
CA GLU A 12 8.14 12.46 9.14
C GLU A 12 7.90 11.73 7.80
N GLY A 13 8.35 12.31 6.69
CA GLY A 13 8.21 11.68 5.37
C GLY A 13 9.05 10.40 5.19
N LEU A 14 10.10 10.21 5.99
CA LEU A 14 10.87 8.97 6.02
C LEU A 14 10.13 7.86 6.80
N VAL A 15 9.52 8.21 7.94
CA VAL A 15 8.70 7.29 8.75
C VAL A 15 7.51 6.79 7.92
N ASP A 16 6.76 7.68 7.27
CA ASP A 16 5.62 7.31 6.41
C ASP A 16 6.03 6.35 5.27
N LYS A 17 7.23 6.51 4.72
CA LYS A 17 7.76 5.63 3.66
C LYS A 17 8.16 4.26 4.19
N LEU A 18 8.69 4.19 5.41
CA LEU A 18 9.03 2.93 6.08
C LEU A 18 7.75 2.16 6.41
N ASP A 19 6.74 2.84 6.97
CA ASP A 19 5.45 2.23 7.30
C ASP A 19 4.74 1.70 6.06
N LEU A 20 4.77 2.45 4.95
CA LEU A 20 4.23 1.98 3.68
C LEU A 20 4.97 0.76 3.14
N LYS A 21 6.29 0.72 3.29
CA LYS A 21 7.10 -0.43 2.86
C LYS A 21 6.75 -1.67 3.68
N ASP A 22 6.70 -1.55 5.00
CA ASP A 22 6.37 -2.64 5.90
C ASP A 22 4.93 -3.14 5.68
N ALA A 23 4.00 -2.22 5.43
CA ALA A 23 2.63 -2.56 5.06
C ALA A 23 2.57 -3.33 3.73
N LEU A 24 3.38 -2.94 2.73
CA LEU A 24 3.46 -3.64 1.46
C LEU A 24 4.09 -5.03 1.63
N ASP A 25 5.09 -5.22 2.48
CA ASP A 25 5.71 -6.53 2.74
C ASP A 25 4.73 -7.56 3.34
N GLY A 26 3.65 -7.10 4.00
CA GLY A 26 2.54 -7.94 4.46
C GLY A 26 1.52 -8.35 3.38
N VAL A 27 1.66 -7.82 2.16
CA VAL A 27 0.78 -8.09 1.02
C VAL A 27 1.44 -9.15 0.12
N ASP A 28 0.67 -10.11 -0.39
CA ASP A 28 1.27 -11.12 -1.26
C ASP A 28 1.76 -10.52 -2.58
N SER A 29 2.73 -11.15 -3.23
CA SER A 29 3.41 -10.60 -4.41
C SER A 29 2.44 -10.32 -5.57
N ARG A 30 1.31 -11.04 -5.65
CA ARG A 30 0.33 -10.86 -6.72
C ARG A 30 -0.56 -9.65 -6.44
N GLU A 31 -0.98 -9.47 -5.20
CA GLU A 31 -1.66 -8.28 -4.72
C GLU A 31 -0.77 -7.03 -4.83
N GLN A 32 0.50 -7.10 -4.44
CA GLN A 32 1.49 -6.02 -4.63
C GLN A 32 1.60 -5.60 -6.10
N ALA A 33 1.70 -6.57 -7.02
CA ALA A 33 1.75 -6.30 -8.46
C ALA A 33 0.48 -5.59 -8.96
N ILE A 34 -0.69 -5.98 -8.46
CA ILE A 34 -1.96 -5.31 -8.80
C ILE A 34 -1.97 -3.87 -8.29
N ILE A 35 -1.52 -3.61 -7.06
CA ILE A 35 -1.42 -2.26 -6.50
C ILE A 35 -0.45 -1.41 -7.32
N TYR A 36 0.74 -1.92 -7.62
CA TYR A 36 1.73 -1.21 -8.44
C TYR A 36 1.17 -0.86 -9.83
N LEU A 37 0.61 -1.83 -10.54
CA LEU A 37 0.05 -1.59 -11.87
C LEU A 37 -1.12 -0.60 -11.84
N LYS A 38 -1.93 -0.62 -10.77
CA LYS A 38 -3.10 0.24 -10.65
C LYS A 38 -2.74 1.68 -10.31
N PHE A 39 -1.91 1.89 -9.31
CA PHE A 39 -1.67 3.22 -8.72
C PHE A 39 -0.41 3.87 -9.26
N TYR A 40 0.65 3.10 -9.51
CA TYR A 40 1.90 3.63 -10.06
C TYR A 40 1.87 3.64 -11.59
N SER A 41 1.45 2.53 -12.22
CA SER A 41 1.38 2.45 -13.69
C SER A 41 0.07 2.96 -14.29
N GLY A 42 -0.92 3.33 -13.46
CA GLY A 42 -2.19 3.91 -13.89
C GLY A 42 -3.12 3.00 -14.69
N LEU A 43 -2.89 1.67 -14.70
CA LEU A 43 -3.66 0.75 -15.53
C LEU A 43 -5.10 0.56 -15.03
N SER A 44 -6.02 0.30 -15.96
CA SER A 44 -7.39 -0.13 -15.63
C SER A 44 -7.39 -1.59 -15.12
N GLN A 45 -8.43 -1.98 -14.37
CA GLN A 45 -8.55 -3.36 -13.90
C GLN A 45 -8.65 -4.37 -15.05
N SER A 46 -9.25 -3.99 -16.19
CA SER A 46 -9.31 -4.83 -17.38
C SER A 46 -7.94 -4.97 -18.06
N ALA A 47 -7.11 -3.93 -18.09
CA ALA A 47 -5.75 -4.01 -18.59
C ALA A 47 -4.84 -4.85 -17.68
N ILE A 48 -5.00 -4.72 -16.35
CA ILE A 48 -4.31 -5.55 -15.37
C ILE A 48 -4.72 -7.03 -15.51
N ALA A 49 -6.02 -7.29 -15.70
CA ALA A 49 -6.55 -8.63 -15.92
C ALA A 49 -5.92 -9.32 -17.13
N GLN A 50 -5.84 -8.60 -18.27
CA GLN A 50 -5.17 -9.09 -19.47
C GLN A 50 -3.68 -9.35 -19.22
N ARG A 51 -2.98 -8.41 -18.57
CA ARG A 51 -1.54 -8.52 -18.29
C ARG A 51 -1.20 -9.69 -17.37
N LEU A 52 -2.06 -9.99 -16.40
CA LEU A 52 -1.84 -11.03 -15.38
C LEU A 52 -2.51 -12.37 -15.72
N GLY A 53 -3.18 -12.48 -16.88
CA GLY A 53 -3.85 -13.70 -17.33
C GLY A 53 -4.97 -14.17 -16.40
N ILE A 54 -5.70 -13.24 -15.76
CA ILE A 54 -6.82 -13.55 -14.84
C ILE A 54 -8.04 -12.70 -15.18
N SER A 55 -9.21 -13.08 -14.65
CA SER A 55 -10.42 -12.30 -14.86
C SER A 55 -10.37 -10.95 -14.14
N GLN A 56 -11.06 -9.94 -14.68
CA GLN A 56 -11.19 -8.62 -14.04
C GLN A 56 -11.88 -8.73 -12.67
N MET A 57 -12.80 -9.68 -12.49
CA MET A 57 -13.39 -9.96 -11.18
C MET A 57 -12.35 -10.49 -10.18
N HIS A 58 -11.42 -11.35 -10.62
CA HIS A 58 -10.33 -11.82 -9.78
C HIS A 58 -9.40 -10.66 -9.40
N VAL A 59 -9.04 -9.79 -10.35
CA VAL A 59 -8.28 -8.56 -10.06
C VAL A 59 -8.99 -7.69 -9.02
N SER A 60 -10.30 -7.50 -9.16
CA SER A 60 -11.11 -6.71 -8.21
C SER A 60 -11.12 -7.30 -6.79
N ARG A 61 -11.16 -8.63 -6.66
CA ARG A 61 -11.07 -9.31 -5.35
C ARG A 61 -9.69 -9.12 -4.72
N LEU A 62 -8.62 -9.40 -5.47
CA LEU A 62 -7.25 -9.23 -4.98
C LEU A 62 -6.96 -7.78 -4.61
N GLN A 63 -7.37 -6.81 -5.44
CA GLN A 63 -7.19 -5.39 -5.12
C GLN A 63 -7.88 -5.00 -3.82
N ARG A 64 -9.12 -5.46 -3.58
CA ARG A 64 -9.83 -5.18 -2.33
C ARG A 64 -9.13 -5.81 -1.12
N ASN A 65 -8.67 -7.04 -1.25
CA ASN A 65 -7.93 -7.71 -0.18
C ASN A 65 -6.63 -6.99 0.14
N ALA A 66 -5.85 -6.64 -0.88
CA ALA A 66 -4.61 -5.87 -0.76
C ALA A 66 -4.83 -4.54 -0.02
N LEU A 67 -5.85 -3.77 -0.43
CA LEU A 67 -6.20 -2.51 0.23
C LEU A 67 -6.66 -2.72 1.68
N GLY A 68 -7.34 -3.82 1.97
CA GLY A 68 -7.71 -4.20 3.34
C GLY A 68 -6.49 -4.48 4.22
N LYS A 69 -5.51 -5.24 3.70
CA LYS A 69 -4.25 -5.54 4.39
C LYS A 69 -3.44 -4.26 4.63
N LEU A 70 -3.28 -3.43 3.60
CA LEU A 70 -2.59 -2.14 3.72
C LEU A 70 -3.26 -1.24 4.76
N LYS A 71 -4.59 -1.17 4.78
CA LYS A 71 -5.32 -0.42 5.80
C LYS A 71 -5.08 -0.99 7.20
N LEU A 72 -5.09 -2.30 7.37
CA LEU A 72 -4.79 -2.92 8.66
C LEU A 72 -3.37 -2.61 9.13
N SER A 73 -2.36 -2.72 8.27
CA SER A 73 -0.98 -2.42 8.64
C SER A 73 -0.72 -0.95 8.93
N LEU A 74 -1.32 -0.04 8.16
CA LEU A 74 -1.09 1.41 8.30
C LEU A 74 -1.90 2.05 9.43
N PHE A 75 -2.99 1.42 9.89
CA PHE A 75 -3.89 1.98 10.90
C PHE A 75 -4.01 1.12 12.18
N ASN A 76 -3.37 -0.05 12.27
CA ASN A 76 -3.12 -0.70 13.57
C ASN A 76 -1.86 -0.11 14.19
N ASP A 77 -2.02 1.04 14.82
CA ASP A 77 -1.06 1.53 15.80
C ASP A 77 -1.47 0.97 17.18
N PRO A 78 -0.71 0.07 17.82
CA PRO A 78 -0.96 -0.30 19.22
C PRO A 78 -0.67 0.85 20.21
N ALA A 79 -0.20 2.01 19.73
CA ALA A 79 0.11 3.18 20.53
C ALA A 79 -0.76 4.43 20.23
N ALA A 80 -1.90 4.29 19.55
CA ALA A 80 -2.92 5.35 19.45
C ALA A 80 -3.89 5.38 20.64
#